data_AF-A0A7K4KDT7-F1
#
_entry.id   AF-A0A7K4KDT7-F1
#
_cell.length_a   1.000
_cell.length_b   1.000
_cell.length_c   1.000
_cell.angle_alpha   90.00
_cell.angle_beta   90.00
_cell.angle_gamma   90.00
#
_symmetry.space_group_name_H-M   'P 1'
#
loop_
_entity.id
_entity.type
_entity.pdbx_description
1 polymer ?
#
loop_
_entity_poly.entity_id
_entity_poly.type
_entity_poly.pdbx_seq_one_letter_code
_entity_poly.pdbx_strand_id
1 'polypeptide(L)' 'RYEGFVPQYSYQFGETFGKTTFRLLTDPSVRKSPHSLLAPLPKLRFIEDFTGTKH' A
#
# COMPACT_ATOMS: atom_id res chain seq x y z
N ARG A 1 17.22 34.51 -16.37
CA ARG A 1 17.62 33.75 -15.15
C ARG A 1 16.46 32.80 -14.88
N TYR A 2 16.67 31.49 -15.04
CA TYR A 2 15.59 30.50 -14.88
C TYR A 2 15.66 29.99 -13.43
N GLU A 3 14.68 30.37 -12.62
CA GLU A 3 14.50 29.86 -11.26
C GLU A 3 13.78 28.51 -11.41
N GLY A 4 14.53 27.42 -11.24
CA GLY A 4 14.15 26.08 -11.69
C GLY A 4 12.72 25.65 -11.34
N PHE A 5 12.11 24.93 -12.28
CA PHE A 5 10.90 24.16 -12.00
C PHE A 5 11.21 23.12 -10.90
N VAL A 6 10.51 23.20 -9.77
CA VAL A 6 10.56 22.20 -8.69
C VAL A 6 9.35 21.28 -8.84
N PRO A 7 9.44 20.17 -9.59
CA PRO A 7 8.32 19.25 -9.81
C PRO A 7 7.85 18.52 -8.54
N GLN A 8 8.58 18.66 -7.43
CA GLN A 8 8.50 17.72 -6.30
C GLN A 8 7.65 18.19 -5.12
N TYR A 9 7.15 19.42 -5.12
CA TYR A 9 6.07 19.76 -4.19
C TYR A 9 4.75 19.30 -4.80
N SER A 10 4.57 17.98 -4.86
CA SER A 10 3.23 17.40 -4.97
C SER A 10 2.47 17.92 -3.77
N TYR A 11 1.63 18.93 -3.99
CA TYR A 11 0.72 19.46 -2.99
C TYR A 11 -0.21 18.32 -2.57
N GLN A 12 0.22 17.53 -1.58
CA GLN A 12 -0.57 16.43 -1.04
C GLN A 12 -1.52 17.03 -0.02
N PHE A 13 -2.58 17.65 -0.52
CA PHE A 13 -3.70 18.05 0.31
C PHE A 13 -4.50 16.81 0.68
N GLY A 14 -4.65 16.56 1.97
CA GLY A 14 -5.45 15.46 2.51
C GLY A 14 -4.64 14.23 2.91
N GLU A 15 -5.35 13.17 3.27
CA GLU A 15 -4.74 11.91 3.67
C GLU A 15 -4.35 11.11 2.43
N THR A 16 -3.12 10.60 2.41
CA THR A 16 -2.70 9.67 1.36
C THR A 16 -3.56 8.42 1.38
N PHE A 17 -3.70 7.77 0.23
CA PHE A 17 -4.44 6.50 0.14
C PHE A 17 -3.96 5.48 1.17
N GLY A 18 -2.65 5.41 1.44
CA GLY A 18 -2.09 4.55 2.48
C GLY A 18 -2.54 4.91 3.89
N LYS A 19 -2.59 6.20 4.24
CA LYS A 19 -3.02 6.65 5.57
C LYS A 19 -4.51 6.45 5.79
N THR A 20 -5.33 6.75 4.78
CA THR A 20 -6.78 6.55 4.79
C THR A 20 -7.14 5.07 4.92
N THR A 21 -6.53 4.21 4.10
CA THR A 21 -6.80 2.76 4.15
C THR A 21 -6.30 2.14 5.45
N PHE A 22 -5.14 2.56 5.97
CA PHE A 22 -4.67 2.12 7.28
C PHE A 22 -5.66 2.43 8.41
N ARG A 23 -6.20 3.65 8.44
CA ARG A 23 -7.21 4.04 9.44
C ARG A 23 -8.47 3.22 9.33
N LEU A 24 -9.03 3.04 8.14
CA LEU A 24 -10.21 2.20 7.92
C LEU A 24 -9.97 0.74 8.35
N LEU A 25 -8.77 0.21 8.09
CA LEU A 25 -8.40 -1.16 8.46
C LEU A 25 -8.11 -1.33 9.96
N THR A 26 -7.77 -0.26 10.69
CA THR A 26 -7.44 -0.32 12.13
C THR A 26 -8.56 0.15 13.05
N ASP A 27 -9.48 0.98 12.56
CA ASP A 27 -10.57 1.55 13.35
C ASP A 27 -11.54 0.46 13.86
N PRO A 28 -11.72 0.29 15.19
CA PRO A 28 -12.63 -0.71 15.75
C PRO A 28 -14.11 -0.37 15.58
N SER A 29 -14.45 0.89 15.26
CA SER A 29 -15.84 1.34 15.05
C SER A 29 -16.38 0.92 13.68
N VAL A 30 -15.50 0.61 12.73
CA VAL A 30 -15.85 0.16 11.38
C VAL A 30 -16.06 -1.35 11.40
N ARG A 31 -17.25 -1.81 10.95
CA ARG A 31 -17.53 -3.24 10.77
C ARG A 31 -16.62 -3.82 9.69
N LYS A 32 -15.79 -4.80 10.06
CA LYS A 32 -14.85 -5.49 9.17
C LYS A 32 -15.31 -6.90 8.89
N SER A 33 -14.85 -7.45 7.76
CA SER A 33 -14.94 -8.88 7.53
C SER A 33 -14.13 -9.64 8.59
N PRO A 34 -14.55 -10.87 8.96
CA PRO A 34 -13.78 -11.71 9.88
C PRO A 34 -12.41 -12.12 9.31
N HIS A 35 -12.26 -12.03 7.98
CA HIS A 35 -11.00 -12.26 7.28
C HIS A 35 -10.29 -10.92 7.03
N SER A 36 -9.10 -10.75 7.60
CA SER A 36 -8.25 -9.58 7.34
C SER A 36 -7.58 -9.71 5.96
N LEU A 37 -7.61 -8.65 5.16
CA LEU A 37 -6.88 -8.61 3.88
C LEU A 37 -5.36 -8.67 4.07
N LEU A 38 -4.87 -8.29 5.25
CA LEU A 38 -3.47 -8.35 5.64
C LEU A 38 -3.13 -9.64 6.40
N ALA A 39 -4.06 -10.60 6.49
CA ALA A 39 -3.74 -11.90 7.07
C ALA A 39 -2.69 -12.59 6.20
N PRO A 40 -1.74 -13.35 6.79
CA PRO A 40 -0.87 -14.23 6.05
C PRO A 40 -1.70 -15.11 5.10
N LEU A 41 -1.57 -14.87 3.80
CA LEU A 41 -2.29 -15.66 2.82
C LEU A 41 -1.72 -17.08 2.84
N PRO A 42 -2.56 -18.11 2.80
CA PRO A 42 -2.07 -19.47 2.55
C PRO A 42 -1.26 -19.45 1.25
N LYS A 43 -0.12 -20.16 1.23
CA LYS A 43 0.80 -20.19 0.09
C LYS A 43 -0.01 -20.42 -1.19
N LEU A 44 -0.13 -19.37 -2.01
CA LEU A 44 -0.89 -19.44 -3.24
C LEU A 44 -0.15 -20.44 -4.14
N ARG A 45 -0.89 -21.43 -4.66
CA ARG A 45 -0.35 -22.53 -5.47
C ARG A 45 0.40 -22.08 -6.73
N PHE A 46 0.29 -20.80 -7.10
CA PHE A 46 0.80 -20.21 -8.33
C PHE A 46 1.95 -19.20 -8.11
N ILE A 47 2.47 -19.05 -6.89
CA ILE A 47 3.70 -18.25 -6.72
C ILE A 47 4.85 -19.11 -7.25
N GLU A 48 5.19 -18.92 -8.52
CA GLU A 48 6.47 -19.37 -9.06
C GLU A 48 7.56 -18.58 -8.32
N ASP A 49 8.32 -19.29 -7.49
CA ASP A 49 9.42 -18.72 -6.73
C ASP A 49 10.58 -18.41 -7.72
N PHE A 50 10.60 -17.19 -8.29
CA PHE A 50 11.67 -16.70 -9.19
C PHE A 50 13.02 -16.45 -8.47
N THR A 51 13.20 -17.00 -7.27
CA THR A 51 14.43 -16.83 -6.46
C THR A 51 15.65 -17.52 -7.06
N GLY A 52 15.50 -18.17 -8.23
CA GLY A 52 16.54 -18.94 -8.90
C GLY A 52 17.02 -18.40 -10.24
N THR A 53 16.54 -17.25 -10.73
CA THR A 53 17.00 -16.69 -12.02
C THR A 53 18.43 -16.18 -11.86
N LYS A 54 19.41 -17.04 -12.14
CA LYS A 54 20.82 -16.67 -12.20
C LYS A 54 21.07 -15.94 -13.52
N HIS A 55 21.53 -14.70 -13.42
CA HIS A 55 22.14 -13.95 -14.52
C HIS A 55 23.55 -14.47 -14.82
#